data_AF-A0A1H8EQF2-F1
#
_entry.id   AF-A0A1H8EQF2-F1
#
_cell.length_a   1.000
_cell.length_b   1.000
_cell.length_c   1.000
_cell.angle_alpha   90.00
_cell.angle_beta   90.00
_cell.angle_gamma   90.00
#
_symmetry.space_group_name_H-M   'P 1'
#
loop_
_entity.id
_entity.type
_entity.pdbx_description
1 polymer ?
#
loop_
_entity_poly.entity_id
_entity_poly.type
_entity_poly.pdbx_seq_one_letter_code
_entity_poly.pdbx_strand_id
1 'polypeptide(L)'
;MKIIYQRILAILIMCIPGVLAIYGWTLLRDILFNYFAGQGFAWLPFLGGLFLLLFGLFILGGFIFHHDKKRNKIQPKLLRKNDKAATEQKSGR
;
A
#
# COMPACT_ATOMS: atom_id res chain seq x y z
N MET A 1 -14.28 23.31 -4.94
CA MET A 1 -14.36 22.09 -5.79
C MET A 1 -13.01 21.45 -6.16
N LYS A 2 -11.84 22.08 -5.88
CA LYS A 2 -10.50 21.53 -6.20
C LYS A 2 -10.09 20.26 -5.41
N ILE A 3 -10.70 19.99 -4.26
CA ILE A 3 -10.34 18.88 -3.35
C ILE A 3 -10.72 17.50 -3.93
N ILE A 4 -11.78 17.42 -4.74
CA ILE A 4 -12.28 16.14 -5.29
C ILE A 4 -11.34 15.63 -6.38
N TYR A 5 -10.93 16.51 -7.31
CA TYR A 5 -9.98 16.16 -8.38
C TYR A 5 -8.63 15.66 -7.84
N GLN A 6 -8.08 16.30 -6.80
CA GLN A 6 -6.84 15.84 -6.17
C GLN A 6 -6.99 14.45 -5.53
N ARG A 7 -8.14 14.16 -4.91
CA ARG A 7 -8.40 12.84 -4.31
C ARG A 7 -8.51 11.74 -5.37
N ILE A 8 -9.22 12.01 -6.46
CA ILE A 8 -9.36 11.06 -7.57
C ILE A 8 -8.00 10.80 -8.23
N LEU A 9 -7.21 11.86 -8.45
CA LEU A 9 -5.87 11.73 -9.04
C LEU A 9 -4.94 10.91 -8.13
N ALA A 10 -5.00 11.10 -6.81
CA ALA A 10 -4.21 10.32 -5.86
C ALA A 10 -4.58 8.83 -5.88
N ILE A 11 -5.87 8.50 -5.97
CA ILE A 11 -6.36 7.12 -6.08
C ILE A 11 -5.95 6.51 -7.43
N LEU A 12 -5.99 7.30 -8.50
CA LEU A 12 -5.57 6.85 -9.83
C LEU A 12 -4.07 6.55 -9.88
N ILE A 13 -3.24 7.41 -9.29
CA ILE A 13 -1.79 7.17 -9.13
C ILE A 13 -1.50 5.96 -8.26
N MET A 14 -2.31 5.72 -7.22
CA MET A 14 -2.23 4.51 -6.39
C MET A 14 -2.61 3.22 -7.11
N CYS A 15 -3.41 3.30 -8.17
CA CYS A 15 -3.83 2.12 -8.91
C CYS A 15 -2.64 1.45 -9.61
N ILE A 16 -1.66 2.25 -10.07
CA ILE A 16 -0.45 1.79 -10.77
C ILE A 16 0.37 0.79 -9.92
N PRO A 17 0.82 1.11 -8.69
CA PRO A 17 1.55 0.16 -7.85
C PRO A 17 0.67 -1.03 -7.43
N GLY A 18 -0.65 -0.85 -7.34
CA GLY A 18 -1.58 -1.96 -7.09
C GLY A 18 -1.58 -2.99 -8.23
N VAL A 19 -1.65 -2.53 -9.48
CA VAL A 19 -1.59 -3.41 -10.66
C VAL A 19 -0.22 -4.09 -10.77
N LEU A 20 0.87 -3.39 -10.47
CA LEU A 20 2.22 -3.97 -10.43
C LEU A 20 2.33 -5.08 -9.37
N ALA A 21 1.72 -4.90 -8.20
CA ALA A 21 1.69 -5.94 -7.16
C ALA A 21 0.93 -7.19 -7.62
N ILE A 22 -0.24 -7.01 -8.25
CA ILE A 22 -1.03 -8.13 -8.79
C ILE A 22 -0.23 -8.86 -9.88
N TYR A 23 0.45 -8.12 -10.75
CA TYR A 23 1.28 -8.69 -11.80
C TYR A 23 2.46 -9.50 -11.22
N GLY A 24 3.14 -8.97 -10.19
CA GLY A 24 4.19 -9.68 -9.46
C GLY A 24 3.68 -10.98 -8.80
N TRP A 25 2.48 -10.95 -8.20
CA TRP A 25 1.84 -12.14 -7.63
C TRP A 25 1.53 -13.20 -8.70
N THR A 26 0.99 -12.80 -9.85
CA THR A 26 0.70 -13.71 -10.95
C THR A 26 1.98 -14.40 -11.45
N LEU A 27 3.06 -13.64 -11.60
CA LEU A 27 4.37 -14.19 -11.98
C LEU A 27 4.86 -15.27 -10.99
N LEU A 28 4.76 -15.00 -9.69
CA LEU A 28 5.12 -15.97 -8.65
C LEU A 28 4.26 -17.24 -8.74
N ARG A 29 2.95 -17.07 -8.94
CA ARG A 29 2.01 -18.16 -9.12
C ARG A 29 2.41 -19.03 -10.32
N ASP A 30 2.61 -18.42 -11.48
CA ASP A 30 2.94 -19.15 -12.70
C ASP A 30 4.25 -19.95 -12.57
N ILE A 31 5.25 -19.41 -11.89
CA ILE A 31 6.52 -20.11 -11.64
C ILE A 31 6.34 -21.27 -10.67
N LEU A 32 5.52 -21.10 -9.63
CA LEU A 32 5.17 -22.20 -8.73
C LEU A 32 4.44 -23.31 -9.48
N PHE A 33 3.47 -22.98 -10.33
CA PHE A 33 2.77 -23.98 -11.16
C PHE A 33 3.72 -24.69 -12.12
N ASN A 34 4.62 -23.96 -12.78
CA ASN A 34 5.64 -24.55 -13.67
C ASN A 34 6.58 -25.50 -12.90
N TYR A 35 6.98 -25.11 -11.68
CA TYR A 35 7.79 -25.96 -10.80
C TYR A 35 7.06 -27.26 -10.42
N PHE A 36 5.79 -27.18 -10.03
CA PHE A 36 4.97 -28.35 -9.74
C PHE A 36 4.68 -29.21 -10.98
N ALA A 37 4.63 -28.60 -12.17
CA ALA A 37 4.45 -29.30 -13.45
C ALA A 37 5.74 -30.00 -13.94
N GLY A 38 6.83 -29.95 -13.17
CA GLY A 38 8.10 -30.59 -13.52
C GLY A 38 8.99 -29.78 -14.46
N GLN A 39 8.62 -28.52 -14.76
CA GLN A 39 9.55 -27.59 -15.40
C GLN A 39 10.51 -27.01 -14.35
N GLY A 40 11.77 -26.83 -14.73
CA GLY A 40 12.82 -26.35 -13.81
C GLY A 40 12.47 -25.01 -13.15
N PHE A 41 12.96 -24.79 -11.93
CA PHE A 41 12.65 -23.59 -11.17
C PHE A 41 13.30 -22.34 -11.80
N ALA A 42 12.47 -21.42 -12.29
CA ALA A 42 12.93 -20.18 -12.91
C ALA A 42 13.23 -19.10 -11.85
N TRP A 43 14.43 -19.17 -11.27
CA TRP A 43 14.91 -18.25 -10.22
C TRP A 43 14.87 -16.77 -10.63
N LEU A 44 15.18 -16.45 -11.88
CA LEU A 44 15.27 -15.07 -12.37
C LEU A 44 13.90 -14.35 -12.39
N PRO A 45 12.85 -14.89 -13.04
CA PRO A 45 11.51 -14.30 -12.97
C PRO A 45 10.90 -14.46 -11.57
N PHE A 46 11.34 -15.41 -10.74
CA PHE A 46 10.86 -15.56 -9.37
C PHE A 46 11.31 -14.39 -8.49
N LEU A 47 12.61 -14.07 -8.52
CA LEU A 47 13.12 -12.88 -7.84
C LEU A 47 12.52 -11.59 -8.40
N GLY A 48 12.32 -11.50 -9.72
CA GLY A 48 11.66 -10.36 -10.36
C GLY A 48 10.22 -10.16 -9.88
N GLY A 49 9.42 -11.24 -9.88
CA GLY A 49 8.04 -11.21 -9.37
C GLY A 49 7.96 -10.90 -7.89
N LEU A 50 8.86 -11.47 -7.08
CA LEU A 50 8.98 -11.18 -5.65
C LEU A 50 9.30 -9.70 -5.41
N PHE A 51 10.26 -9.16 -6.15
CA PHE A 51 10.64 -7.76 -6.02
C PHE A 51 9.50 -6.82 -6.43
N LEU A 52 8.79 -7.11 -7.53
CA LEU A 52 7.61 -6.35 -7.96
C LEU A 52 6.50 -6.38 -6.91
N LEU A 53 6.25 -7.54 -6.31
CA LEU A 53 5.26 -7.73 -5.26
C LEU A 53 5.61 -6.91 -4.02
N LEU A 54 6.84 -7.07 -3.48
CA LEU A 54 7.28 -6.32 -2.31
C LEU A 54 7.29 -4.81 -2.57
N PHE A 55 7.76 -4.38 -3.74
CA PHE A 55 7.80 -2.97 -4.10
C PHE A 55 6.38 -2.38 -4.19
N GLY A 56 5.46 -3.07 -4.87
CA GLY A 56 4.06 -2.67 -4.95
C GLY A 56 3.40 -2.62 -3.57
N LEU A 57 3.65 -3.61 -2.72
CA LEU A 57 3.12 -3.67 -1.35
C LEU A 57 3.72 -2.59 -0.45
N PHE A 58 5.01 -2.27 -0.59
CA PHE A 58 5.69 -1.23 0.17
C PHE A 58 5.10 0.15 -0.13
N ILE A 59 4.89 0.46 -1.42
CA ILE A 59 4.26 1.71 -1.85
C ILE A 59 2.80 1.77 -1.37
N LEU A 60 2.04 0.68 -1.56
CA LEU A 60 0.64 0.60 -1.18
C LEU A 60 0.46 0.72 0.34
N GLY A 61 1.21 -0.06 1.12
CA GLY A 61 1.17 -0.07 2.58
C GLY A 61 1.67 1.24 3.19
N GLY A 62 2.76 1.81 2.66
CA GLY A 62 3.29 3.09 3.11
C GLY A 62 2.31 4.25 2.90
N PHE A 63 1.64 4.28 1.75
CA PHE A 63 0.62 5.29 1.49
C PHE A 63 -0.64 5.06 2.33
N ILE A 64 -1.13 3.82 2.48
CA ILE A 64 -2.28 3.52 3.33
C ILE A 64 -2.02 4.02 4.76
N PHE A 65 -0.85 3.71 5.32
CA PHE A 65 -0.47 4.14 6.67
C PHE A 65 -0.38 5.67 6.80
N HIS A 66 0.25 6.35 5.84
CA HIS A 66 0.37 7.81 5.85
C HIS A 66 -0.99 8.51 5.67
N HIS A 67 -1.86 7.94 4.82
CA HIS A 67 -3.17 8.52 4.54
C HIS A 67 -4.15 8.30 5.69
N ASP A 68 -4.12 7.14 6.36
CA ASP A 68 -5.02 6.85 7.47
C ASP A 68 -4.65 7.63 8.74
N LYS A 69 -3.36 7.94 8.93
CA LYS A 69 -2.90 8.88 9.98
C LYS A 69 -3.61 10.24 9.90
N LYS A 70 -3.93 10.73 8.70
CA LYS A 70 -4.60 12.03 8.48
C LYS A 70 -6.11 12.02 8.74
N ARG A 71 -6.73 10.85 8.88
CA ARG A 71 -8.19 10.69 9.03
C ARG A 71 -8.66 10.53 10.47
N ASN A 72 -7.75 10.60 11.46
CA ASN A 72 -8.07 10.62 12.90
C ASN A 72 -9.04 9.48 13.33
N LYS A 73 -8.93 8.31 12.68
CA LYS A 73 -9.61 7.06 13.06
C LYS A 73 -8.70 6.08 13.81
N ILE A 74 -7.51 6.53 14.19
CA ILE A 74 -6.65 5.83 15.13
C ILE A 74 -7.15 6.08 16.55
N GLN A 75 -7.27 5.01 17.35
CA GLN A 75 -7.75 5.11 18.73
C GLN A 75 -6.96 6.18 19.50
N PRO A 76 -7.60 6.98 20.37
CA PRO A 76 -6.96 8.07 21.12
C PRO A 76 -5.81 7.61 22.05
N LYS A 77 -5.64 6.29 22.22
CA LYS A 77 -4.50 5.65 22.89
C LYS A 77 -3.21 5.61 22.06
N LEU A 78 -3.30 5.70 20.72
CA LEU A 78 -2.14 5.69 19.81
C LEU A 78 -1.67 7.09 19.38
N LEU A 79 -2.42 8.14 19.75
CA LEU A 79 -2.02 9.52 19.52
C LEU A 79 -0.92 9.93 20.50
N ARG A 80 0.18 10.46 19.95
CA ARG A 80 1.29 11.04 20.70
C ARG A 80 0.77 12.23 21.51
N LYS A 81 1.32 12.46 22.72
CA LYS A 81 0.81 13.42 23.72
C LYS A 81 0.54 14.83 23.16
N ASN A 82 1.31 15.25 22.14
CA ASN A 82 1.21 16.55 21.49
C ASN A 82 -0.05 16.70 20.60
N ASP A 83 -0.58 15.61 20.04
CA ASP A 83 -1.76 15.63 19.15
C ASP A 83 -3.07 15.71 19.96
N LYS A 84 -3.04 15.27 21.23
CA LYS A 84 -4.18 15.39 22.16
C LYS A 84 -4.45 16.85 22.51
N ALA A 85 -3.38 17.60 22.80
CA ALA A 85 -3.47 19.03 23.12
C ALA A 85 -4.10 19.86 21.99
N ALA A 86 -3.77 19.57 20.73
CA ALA A 86 -4.35 20.26 19.56
C ALA A 86 -5.83 19.91 19.31
N THR A 87 -6.28 18.74 19.76
CA THR A 87 -7.67 18.29 19.59
C THR A 87 -8.57 18.80 20.72
N GLU A 88 -8.06 18.86 21.96
CA GLU A 88 -8.79 19.46 23.10
C GLU A 88 -8.95 20.99 22.95
N GLN A 89 -7.95 21.69 22.39
CA GLN A 89 -8.05 23.15 22.16
C GLN A 89 -9.12 23.54 21.14
N LYS A 90 -9.53 22.62 20.26
CA LYS A 90 -10.56 22.85 19.23
C LYS A 90 -11.98 22.56 19.71
N SER A 91 -12.12 21.88 20.84
CA SER A 91 -13.43 21.55 21.45
C SER A 91 -13.87 22.56 22.52
N GLY A 92 -12.99 23.51 22.89
CA GLY A 92 -13.25 24.56 23.87
C GLY A 92 -13.49 25.96 23.28
N ARG A 93 -13.80 26.05 21.97
CA ARG A 93 -14.28 27.28 21.31
C ARG A 93 -15.60 27.00 20.62
#